data_AF-I0X677-F1
#
_entry.id   AF-I0X677-F1
#
_cell.length_a   1.000
_cell.length_b   1.000
_cell.length_c   1.000
_cell.angle_alpha   90.00
_cell.angle_beta   90.00
_cell.angle_gamma   90.00
#
_symmetry.space_group_name_H-M   'P 1'
#
loop_
_entity.id
_entity.type
_entity.pdbx_description
1 polymer ?
#
loop_
_entity_poly.entity_id
_entity_poly.type
_entity_poly.pdbx_seq_one_letter_code
_entity_poly.pdbx_strand_id
1 'polypeptide(L)'
;MITGFPSPAQGYEQKGIDFNSILIKHPSATVTMKIESSNYTCMGIYNGDILIIDRAKRLTPNSLVVYESEGHFVLGRVYNIRKTAEDTIITGAVTHVIHTVKEI
;
A
#
# COMPACT_ATOMS: atom_id res chain seq x y z
N MET A 1 -11.53 -32.64 45.19
CA MET A 1 -12.13 -32.64 43.85
C MET A 1 -12.40 -31.21 43.46
N ILE A 2 -11.75 -30.72 42.41
CA ILE A 2 -12.02 -29.38 41.85
C ILE A 2 -12.98 -29.63 40.69
N THR A 3 -14.27 -29.39 40.90
CA THR A 3 -15.28 -29.38 39.84
C THR A 3 -15.53 -27.93 39.43
N GLY A 4 -14.63 -27.39 38.61
CA GLY A 4 -14.85 -26.15 37.89
C GLY A 4 -15.05 -26.50 36.42
N PHE A 5 -16.23 -26.24 35.88
CA PHE A 5 -16.45 -26.30 34.43
C PHE A 5 -15.44 -25.37 33.76
N PRO A 6 -14.54 -25.86 32.89
CA PRO A 6 -13.82 -24.93 32.01
C PRO A 6 -14.88 -24.30 31.11
N SER A 7 -15.07 -22.99 31.23
CA SER A 7 -15.99 -22.26 30.37
C SER A 7 -15.64 -22.54 28.91
N PRO A 8 -16.60 -22.96 28.05
CA PRO A 8 -16.35 -23.32 26.65
C PRO A 8 -15.86 -22.13 25.79
N ALA A 9 -15.83 -20.92 26.35
CA ALA A 9 -15.39 -19.70 25.70
C ALA A 9 -13.86 -19.47 25.76
N GLN A 10 -13.09 -20.27 26.51
CA GLN A 10 -11.64 -20.06 26.73
C GLN A 10 -10.76 -20.32 25.49
N GLY A 11 -11.35 -20.65 24.33
CA GLY A 11 -10.64 -20.94 23.08
C GLY A 11 -10.94 -20.00 21.92
N TYR A 12 -11.75 -18.96 22.12
CA TYR A 12 -12.18 -18.03 21.06
C TYR A 12 -11.74 -16.59 21.32
N GLU A 13 -10.52 -16.37 21.80
CA GLU A 13 -9.87 -15.07 21.59
C GLU A 13 -9.37 -15.02 20.13
N GLN A 14 -10.29 -14.76 19.21
CA GLN A 14 -9.91 -14.40 17.85
C GLN A 14 -9.00 -13.18 17.94
N LYS A 15 -7.74 -13.34 17.52
CA LYS A 15 -6.83 -12.21 17.31
C LYS A 15 -7.59 -11.17 16.48
N GLY A 16 -7.65 -9.94 16.99
CA GLY A 16 -8.22 -8.82 16.26
C GLY A 16 -7.56 -8.67 14.88
N ILE A 17 -8.28 -8.08 13.94
CA ILE A 17 -7.76 -7.84 12.60
C ILE A 17 -6.62 -6.81 12.69
N ASP A 18 -5.44 -7.19 12.23
CA ASP A 18 -4.28 -6.30 12.09
C ASP A 18 -3.96 -6.08 10.61
N PHE A 19 -4.31 -4.91 10.10
CA PHE A 19 -4.06 -4.53 8.72
C PHE A 19 -2.58 -4.55 8.34
N ASN A 20 -1.66 -4.29 9.28
CA ASN A 20 -0.23 -4.35 8.99
C ASN A 20 0.16 -5.79 8.63
N SER A 21 -0.27 -6.77 9.43
CA SER A 21 0.00 -8.18 9.16
C SER A 21 -0.59 -8.68 7.83
N ILE A 22 -1.66 -8.06 7.34
CA ILE A 22 -2.37 -8.45 6.12
C ILE A 22 -1.78 -7.76 4.88
N LEU A 23 -1.49 -6.46 4.98
CA LEU A 23 -1.15 -5.61 3.82
C LEU A 23 0.36 -5.38 3.67
N ILE A 24 1.14 -5.51 4.74
CA ILE A 24 2.55 -5.13 4.79
C ILE A 24 3.44 -6.37 4.82
N LYS A 25 4.16 -6.60 3.71
CA LYS A 25 5.12 -7.71 3.60
C LYS A 25 6.49 -7.40 4.21
N HIS A 26 6.98 -6.17 4.03
CA HIS A 26 8.29 -5.73 4.52
C HIS A 26 8.12 -4.49 5.41
N PRO A 27 7.87 -4.65 6.72
CA PRO A 27 7.54 -3.52 7.61
C PRO A 27 8.58 -2.40 7.62
N SER A 28 9.86 -2.74 7.59
CA SER A 28 10.96 -1.76 7.57
C SER A 28 11.15 -1.04 6.23
N ALA A 29 10.55 -1.55 5.15
CA ALA A 29 10.69 -1.04 3.79
C ALA A 29 9.34 -0.62 3.18
N THR A 30 8.30 -0.49 4.01
CA THR A 30 6.96 -0.09 3.56
C THR A 30 6.67 1.33 4.03
N VAL A 31 6.19 2.15 3.11
CA VAL A 31 5.78 3.52 3.39
C VAL A 31 4.38 3.76 2.83
N THR A 32 3.66 4.71 3.41
CA THR A 32 2.34 5.10 2.92
C THR A 32 2.38 6.52 2.35
N MET A 33 1.51 6.79 1.38
CA MET A 33 1.38 8.11 0.76
C MET A 33 -0.09 8.42 0.51
N LYS A 34 -0.53 9.63 0.85
CA LYS A 34 -1.88 10.10 0.56
C LYS A 34 -1.91 10.81 -0.79
N ILE A 35 -2.91 10.52 -1.61
CA ILE A 35 -3.08 11.16 -2.91
C ILE A 35 -3.81 12.49 -2.78
N GLU A 36 -3.16 13.56 -3.22
CA GLU A 36 -3.71 14.91 -3.26
C GLU A 36 -3.93 15.38 -4.71
N SER A 37 -4.35 14.47 -5.60
CA SER A 37 -4.61 14.74 -7.01
C SER A 37 -5.71 13.85 -7.58
N SER A 38 -6.40 14.32 -8.62
CA SER A 38 -7.38 13.55 -9.40
C SER A 38 -6.80 13.02 -10.73
N ASN A 39 -5.52 13.26 -11.01
CA ASN A 39 -4.90 12.90 -12.30
C ASN A 39 -4.81 11.38 -12.52
N TYR A 40 -4.99 10.58 -11.47
CA TYR A 40 -4.80 9.13 -11.49
C TYR A 40 -6.14 8.35 -11.55
N THR A 41 -7.25 9.03 -11.79
CA THR A 41 -8.58 8.41 -11.83
C THR A 41 -8.71 7.35 -12.92
N CYS A 42 -7.99 7.48 -14.05
CA CYS A 42 -7.94 6.45 -15.08
C CYS A 42 -7.29 5.13 -14.61
N MET A 43 -6.52 5.16 -13.52
CA MET A 43 -5.94 4.00 -12.86
C MET A 43 -6.80 3.51 -11.69
N GLY A 44 -7.99 4.10 -11.49
CA GLY A 44 -8.84 3.85 -10.34
C GLY A 44 -8.31 4.45 -9.04
N ILE A 45 -7.40 5.43 -9.10
CA ILE A 45 -6.83 6.11 -7.93
C ILE A 45 -7.42 7.52 -7.85
N TYR A 46 -7.96 7.86 -6.70
CA TYR A 46 -8.73 9.07 -6.45
C TYR A 46 -8.07 9.95 -5.40
N ASN A 47 -8.48 11.23 -5.39
CA ASN A 47 -8.08 12.16 -4.36
C ASN A 47 -8.54 11.67 -2.97
N GLY A 48 -7.61 11.61 -2.02
CA GLY A 48 -7.81 11.11 -0.68
C GLY A 48 -7.40 9.65 -0.47
N ASP A 49 -7.11 8.90 -1.53
CA ASP A 49 -6.65 7.51 -1.41
C ASP A 49 -5.31 7.40 -0.70
N ILE A 50 -5.12 6.28 0.00
CA ILE A 50 -3.86 5.94 0.65
C ILE A 50 -3.17 4.83 -0.15
N LEU A 51 -1.97 5.12 -0.63
CA LEU A 51 -1.09 4.14 -1.25
C LEU A 51 -0.26 3.43 -0.20
N ILE A 52 -0.11 2.12 -0.35
CA ILE A 52 0.91 1.34 0.34
C ILE A 52 2.04 1.05 -0.65
N ILE A 53 3.24 1.49 -0.33
CA ILE A 53 4.42 1.42 -1.19
C ILE A 53 5.48 0.53 -0.52
N ASP A 54 5.88 -0.54 -1.19
CA ASP A 54 6.94 -1.45 -0.76
C ASP A 54 8.21 -1.19 -1.56
N ARG A 55 9.27 -0.76 -0.86
CA ARG A 55 10.58 -0.44 -1.43
C ARG A 55 11.46 -1.68 -1.64
N ALA A 56 11.19 -2.77 -0.92
CA ALA A 56 11.95 -4.02 -1.02
C ALA A 56 11.39 -4.98 -2.09
N LYS A 57 10.16 -4.74 -2.56
CA LYS A 57 9.54 -5.53 -3.61
C LYS A 57 10.26 -5.38 -4.95
N ARG A 58 10.63 -6.51 -5.57
CA ARG A 58 11.20 -6.55 -6.92
C ARG A 58 10.18 -6.04 -7.94
N LEU A 59 10.61 -5.08 -8.77
CA LEU A 59 9.79 -4.47 -9.81
C LEU A 59 9.66 -5.37 -11.05
N THR A 60 8.47 -5.42 -11.61
CA THR A 60 8.16 -5.99 -12.93
C THR A 60 7.81 -4.87 -13.90
N PRO A 61 7.87 -5.08 -15.24
CA PRO A 61 7.52 -4.05 -16.20
C PRO A 61 6.12 -3.46 -15.97
N ASN A 62 5.15 -4.29 -15.58
CA ASN A 62 3.79 -3.85 -15.28
C ASN A 62 3.59 -3.40 -13.82
N SER A 63 4.63 -3.25 -13.00
CA SER A 63 4.46 -2.76 -11.62
C SER A 63 4.05 -1.29 -11.63
N LEU A 64 3.05 -0.94 -10.82
CA LEU A 64 2.74 0.45 -10.50
C LEU A 64 3.76 0.92 -9.46
N VAL A 65 4.39 2.05 -9.69
CA VAL A 65 5.43 2.61 -8.83
C VAL A 65 5.17 4.08 -8.56
N VAL A 66 5.62 4.52 -7.39
CA VAL A 66 5.86 5.94 -7.14
C VAL A 66 7.31 6.22 -7.48
N TYR A 67 7.56 7.28 -8.24
CA TYR A 67 8.88 7.75 -8.58
C TYR A 67 8.96 9.27 -8.47
N GLU A 68 10.16 9.78 -8.19
CA GLU A 68 10.45 11.20 -8.19
C GLU A 68 10.94 11.63 -9.57
N SER A 69 10.38 12.73 -10.05
CA SER A 69 10.77 13.39 -11.31
C SER A 69 10.74 14.90 -11.08
N GLU A 70 11.87 15.57 -11.31
CA GLU A 70 12.00 17.03 -11.14
C GLU A 70 11.54 17.51 -9.74
N GLY A 71 11.83 16.75 -8.68
CA GLY A 71 11.44 17.08 -7.30
C GLY A 71 9.98 16.78 -6.95
N HIS A 72 9.21 16.19 -7.87
CA HIS A 72 7.81 15.85 -7.66
C HIS A 72 7.58 14.33 -7.68
N PHE A 73 6.71 13.85 -6.78
CA PHE A 73 6.29 12.45 -6.78
C PHE A 73 5.19 12.21 -7.81
N VAL A 74 5.43 11.23 -8.68
CA VAL A 74 4.54 10.84 -9.77
C VAL A 74 4.24 9.35 -9.68
N LEU A 75 3.02 8.97 -10.07
CA LEU A 75 2.65 7.57 -10.28
C LEU A 75 2.81 7.17 -11.74
N GLY A 76 3.40 6.00 -11.95
CA GLY A 76 3.49 5.42 -13.28
C GLY A 76 3.75 3.92 -13.24
N ARG A 77 3.61 3.29 -14.41
CA ARG A 77 4.02 1.90 -14.60
C ARG A 77 5.46 1.86 -15.07
N VAL A 78 6.23 0.89 -14.60
CA VAL A 78 7.67 0.77 -14.90
C VAL A 78 7.95 0.81 -16.41
N TYR A 79 7.12 0.17 -17.25
CA TYR A 79 7.31 0.19 -18.71
C TYR A 79 7.13 1.57 -19.36
N ASN A 80 6.36 2.47 -18.73
CA ASN A 80 6.08 3.82 -19.24
C ASN A 80 7.10 4.85 -18.74
N ILE A 81 7.89 4.51 -17.73
CA ILE A 81 8.96 5.38 -17.23
C ILE A 81 10.07 5.35 -18.28
N ARG A 82 10.04 6.32 -19.18
CA ARG A 82 11.10 6.51 -20.16
C ARG A 82 12.37 6.80 -19.37
N LYS A 83 13.44 6.04 -19.62
CA LYS A 83 14.80 6.29 -19.09
C LYS A 83 15.40 7.66 -19.47
N THR A 84 14.61 8.57 -20.02
CA THR A 84 15.04 9.81 -20.67
C THR A 84 15.39 10.91 -19.68
N ALA A 85 14.90 10.86 -18.44
CA ALA A 85 15.40 11.73 -17.38
C ALA A 85 16.44 10.95 -16.57
N GLU A 86 17.71 11.36 -16.67
CA GLU A 86 18.82 10.78 -15.91
C GLU A 86 18.57 10.80 -14.38
N ASP A 87 17.60 11.61 -13.92
CA ASP A 87 17.26 11.85 -12.51
C ASP A 87 15.98 11.14 -12.01
N THR A 88 15.41 10.17 -12.75
CA THR A 88 14.21 9.47 -12.24
C THR A 88 14.54 8.47 -11.14
N ILE A 89 14.14 8.76 -9.90
CA ILE A 89 14.36 7.88 -8.74
C ILE A 89 13.07 7.13 -8.41
N ILE A 90 13.04 5.82 -8.61
CA ILE A 90 11.90 5.00 -8.21
C ILE A 90 11.91 4.83 -6.68
N THR A 91 10.87 5.32 -6.02
CA THR A 91 10.70 5.20 -4.55
C THR A 91 10.35 3.77 -4.15
N GLY A 92 9.45 3.11 -4.89
CA GLY A 92 9.02 1.75 -4.59
C GLY A 92 7.77 1.31 -5.35
N ALA A 93 7.38 0.06 -5.16
CA ALA A 93 6.20 -0.54 -5.79
C ALA A 93 4.94 -0.24 -4.98
N VAL A 94 3.89 0.26 -5.65
CA VAL A 94 2.56 0.32 -5.03
C VAL A 94 2.02 -1.11 -4.93
N THR A 95 1.76 -1.55 -3.70
CA THR A 95 1.21 -2.89 -3.44
C THR A 95 -0.30 -2.85 -3.28
N HIS A 96 -0.83 -1.80 -2.66
CA HIS A 96 -2.26 -1.63 -2.40
C HIS A 96 -2.66 -0.15 -2.51
N VAL A 97 -3.93 0.07 -2.84
CA VAL A 97 -4.61 1.36 -2.78
C VAL A 97 -5.79 1.19 -1.84
N ILE A 98 -5.88 2.04 -0.82
CA ILE A 98 -7.00 2.07 0.11
C ILE A 98 -7.90 3.24 -0.28
N HIS A 99 -9.09 2.90 -0.78
CA HIS A 99 -10.15 3.85 -1.07
C HIS A 99 -10.98 4.11 0.19
N THR A 100 -11.10 5.37 0.59
CA THR A 100 -12.07 5.77 1.61
C THR A 100 -13.40 6.06 0.93
N VAL A 101 -14.41 5.24 1.21
CA VAL A 101 -15.78 5.52 0.78
C VAL A 101 -16.33 6.66 1.64
N LYS A 102 -16.76 7.74 1.00
CA LYS A 102 -17.44 8.86 1.67
C LYS A 102 -18.94 8.56 1.70
N GLU A 103 -19.58 8.88 2.82
CA GLU A 103 -21.04 8.91 2.88
C GLU A 103 -21.56 10.06 1.98
N ILE A 104 -22.62 9.78 1.22
CA ILE A 104 -23.28 10.72 0.30
C ILE A 104 -24.27 11.57 1.08
#